data_AF-A0A8T3N3R0-F1
#
_entry.id   AF-A0A8T3N3R0-F1
#
_cell.length_a   1.000
_cell.length_b   1.000
_cell.length_c   1.000
_cell.angle_alpha   90.00
_cell.angle_beta   90.00
_cell.angle_gamma   90.00
#
_symmetry.space_group_name_H-M   'P 1'
#
loop_
_entity.id
_entity.type
_entity.pdbx_description
1 polymer ?
#
loop_
_entity_poly.entity_id
_entity_poly.type
_entity_poly.pdbx_seq_one_letter_code
_entity_poly.pdbx_strand_id
1 'polypeptide(L)'
;MPPAQPSLSPENAAIIQLTRKDFVSDQEVRWCPGCGDYSILAQTQKQMPDFGVPRENIVFISGIGCSGRLPYYMNTYGFHTIHGRAPTLATG
;
A
#
# COMPACT_ATOMS: atom_id res chain seq x y z
N MET A 1 18.17 -7.23 18.22
CA MET A 1 18.54 -6.30 17.13
C MET A 1 17.50 -6.45 16.03
N PRO A 2 16.66 -5.44 15.76
CA PRO A 2 15.82 -5.46 14.57
C PRO A 2 16.73 -5.54 13.33
N PRO A 3 16.38 -6.33 12.31
CA PRO A 3 17.13 -6.34 11.06
C PRO A 3 17.17 -4.91 10.50
N ALA A 4 18.35 -4.49 10.03
CA ALA A 4 18.53 -3.21 9.39
C ALA A 4 17.49 -3.09 8.26
N GLN A 5 16.63 -2.07 8.34
CA GLN A 5 15.70 -1.76 7.27
C GLN A 5 16.55 -1.50 6.02
N PRO A 6 16.31 -2.20 4.89
CA PRO A 6 17.02 -1.92 3.67
C PRO A 6 16.84 -0.44 3.35
N SER A 7 17.94 0.28 3.21
CA SER A 7 17.93 1.69 2.82
C SER A 7 17.10 1.81 1.56
N LEU A 8 16.03 2.63 1.61
CA LEU A 8 15.18 2.99 0.48
C LEU A 8 16.08 3.31 -0.72
N SER A 9 16.18 2.39 -1.69
CA SER A 9 17.16 2.44 -2.78
C SER A 9 17.06 3.76 -3.56
N PRO A 10 17.96 4.73 -3.32
CA PRO A 10 17.88 6.05 -3.95
C PRO A 10 18.30 5.99 -5.43
N GLU A 11 18.91 4.88 -5.86
CA GLU A 11 19.31 4.60 -7.24
C GLU A 11 18.12 4.48 -8.21
N ASN A 12 16.95 4.03 -7.73
CA ASN A 12 15.76 3.82 -8.57
C ASN A 12 14.87 5.07 -8.66
N ALA A 13 14.92 5.95 -7.66
CA ALA A 13 14.11 7.17 -7.60
C ALA A 13 14.42 8.15 -8.75
N ALA A 14 15.64 8.12 -9.29
CA ALA A 14 16.03 8.96 -10.43
C ALA A 14 15.43 8.49 -11.78
N ILE A 15 15.03 7.22 -11.89
CA ILE A 15 14.56 6.61 -13.14
C ILE A 15 13.03 6.49 -13.16
N ILE A 16 12.40 6.39 -11.99
CA ILE A 16 10.96 6.11 -11.86
C ILE A 16 10.26 7.34 -11.26
N GLN A 17 9.70 8.17 -12.14
CA GLN A 17 8.90 9.33 -11.75
C GLN A 17 7.43 8.90 -11.55
N LEU A 18 7.11 8.42 -10.35
CA LEU A 18 5.73 8.13 -9.96
C LEU A 18 5.11 9.34 -9.25
N THR A 19 3.79 9.41 -9.27
CA THR A 19 3.00 10.42 -8.55
C THR A 19 1.96 9.74 -7.68
N ARG A 20 1.35 10.52 -6.76
CA ARG A 20 0.23 10.02 -5.95
C ARG A 20 -0.87 9.39 -6.81
N LYS A 21 -1.16 9.96 -7.99
CA LYS A 21 -2.25 9.49 -8.87
C LYS A 21 -2.01 8.07 -9.35
N ASP A 22 -0.75 7.67 -9.53
CA ASP A 22 -0.40 6.32 -10.00
C ASP A 22 -0.73 5.24 -8.97
N PHE A 23 -0.91 5.60 -7.70
CA PHE A 23 -1.26 4.71 -6.60
C PHE A 23 -2.76 4.73 -6.22
N VAL A 24 -3.56 5.60 -6.84
CA VAL A 24 -5.01 5.67 -6.61
C VAL A 24 -5.71 4.70 -7.55
N SER A 25 -6.55 3.79 -7.03
CA SER A 25 -7.40 2.94 -7.87
C SER A 25 -8.68 3.66 -8.31
N ASP A 26 -9.37 3.07 -9.29
CA ASP A 26 -10.68 3.49 -9.78
C ASP A 26 -11.85 3.04 -8.87
N GLN A 27 -11.55 2.27 -7.81
CA GLN A 27 -12.56 1.73 -6.93
C GLN A 27 -13.04 2.77 -5.90
N GLU A 28 -14.36 2.98 -5.86
CA GLU A 28 -14.99 3.84 -4.86
C GLU A 28 -14.76 3.34 -3.43
N VAL A 29 -14.33 4.25 -2.55
CA VAL A 29 -14.07 3.97 -1.13
C VAL A 29 -15.37 3.86 -0.35
N ARG A 30 -15.62 2.70 0.25
CA ARG A 30 -16.86 2.38 0.98
C ARG A 30 -16.74 2.48 2.50
N TRP A 31 -15.89 3.37 3.00
CA TRP A 31 -15.77 3.63 4.45
C TRP A 31 -16.77 4.70 4.90
N CYS A 32 -17.24 4.60 6.14
CA CYS A 32 -18.17 5.57 6.71
C CYS A 32 -17.60 7.00 6.70
N PRO A 33 -18.43 8.04 6.50
CA PRO A 33 -17.99 9.43 6.60
C PRO A 33 -17.27 9.70 7.93
N GLY A 34 -16.10 10.33 7.87
CA GLY A 34 -15.27 10.59 9.06
C GLY A 34 -14.39 9.43 9.53
N CYS A 35 -14.36 8.30 8.81
CA CYS A 35 -13.47 7.19 9.15
C CYS A 35 -11.99 7.58 9.03
N GLY A 36 -11.17 7.17 10.02
CA GLY A 36 -9.73 7.42 10.02
C GLY A 36 -8.97 6.73 8.88
N ASP A 37 -9.51 5.64 8.32
CA ASP A 37 -8.90 4.89 7.22
C ASP A 37 -8.72 5.76 5.95
N TYR A 38 -9.56 6.78 5.75
CA TYR A 38 -9.37 7.77 4.67
C TYR A 38 -8.03 8.51 4.80
N SER A 39 -7.64 8.86 6.02
CA SER A 39 -6.37 9.54 6.28
C SER A 39 -5.19 8.61 6.03
N ILE A 40 -5.30 7.35 6.46
CA ILE A 40 -4.26 6.33 6.24
C ILE A 40 -4.07 6.10 4.74
N LEU A 41 -5.16 5.96 3.98
CA LEU A 41 -5.10 5.79 2.52
C LEU A 41 -4.43 6.99 1.85
N ALA A 42 -4.86 8.22 2.18
CA ALA A 42 -4.32 9.43 1.58
C ALA A 42 -2.83 9.62 1.85
N GLN A 43 -2.37 9.35 3.08
CA GLN A 43 -0.94 9.44 3.43
C GLN A 43 -0.13 8.32 2.78
N THR A 44 -0.65 7.09 2.74
CA THR A 44 0.00 5.97 2.04
C THR A 44 0.24 6.33 0.58
N GLN A 45 -0.82 6.68 -0.16
CA GLN A 45 -0.71 7.06 -1.58
C GLN A 45 0.21 8.27 -1.83
N LYS A 46 0.28 9.20 -0.88
CA LYS A 46 1.17 10.37 -0.96
C LYS A 46 2.64 9.98 -0.81
N GLN A 47 2.96 9.03 0.07
CA GLN A 47 4.34 8.65 0.39
C GLN A 47 4.92 7.62 -0.59
N MET A 48 4.09 6.78 -1.21
CA MET A 48 4.55 5.73 -2.13
C MET A 48 5.50 6.20 -3.24
N PRO A 49 5.29 7.37 -3.90
CA PRO A 49 6.24 7.90 -4.89
C PRO A 49 7.66 8.09 -4.37
N ASP A 50 7.81 8.48 -3.09
CA ASP A 50 9.10 8.79 -2.48
C ASP A 50 9.97 7.53 -2.28
N PHE A 51 9.38 6.34 -2.36
CA PHE A 51 10.12 5.07 -2.25
C PHE A 51 10.88 4.71 -3.53
N GLY A 52 10.56 5.31 -4.68
CA GLY A 52 11.27 5.05 -5.94
C GLY A 52 11.16 3.59 -6.43
N VAL A 53 10.10 2.87 -6.05
CA VAL A 53 9.86 1.48 -6.45
C VAL A 53 8.71 1.45 -7.47
N PRO A 54 8.83 0.70 -8.59
CA PRO A 54 7.71 0.51 -9.52
C PRO A 54 6.49 -0.06 -8.80
N ARG A 55 5.29 0.40 -9.15
CA ARG A 55 4.03 -0.03 -8.50
C ARG A 55 3.79 -1.55 -8.62
N GLU A 56 4.28 -2.16 -9.70
CA GLU A 56 4.25 -3.60 -9.96
C GLU A 56 5.18 -4.41 -9.04
N ASN A 57 6.12 -3.76 -8.35
CA ASN A 57 6.99 -4.38 -7.36
C ASN A 57 6.52 -4.12 -5.92
N ILE A 58 5.31 -3.58 -5.75
CA ILE A 58 4.70 -3.30 -4.47
C ILE A 58 3.45 -4.16 -4.30
N VAL A 59 3.30 -4.76 -3.12
CA VAL A 59 2.14 -5.56 -2.75
C VAL A 59 1.55 -5.10 -1.42
N PHE A 60 0.24 -4.85 -1.40
CA PHE A 60 -0.51 -4.62 -0.15
C PHE A 60 -1.28 -5.87 0.25
N ILE A 61 -0.98 -6.42 1.42
CA ILE A 61 -1.61 -7.64 1.93
C ILE A 61 -2.41 -7.27 3.19
N SER A 62 -3.71 -7.58 3.17
CA SER A 62 -4.62 -7.26 4.26
C SER A 62 -5.42 -8.49 4.70
N GLY A 63 -5.98 -8.44 5.91
CA GLY A 63 -6.97 -9.43 6.38
C GLY A 63 -8.40 -8.88 6.29
N ILE A 64 -9.35 -9.54 6.94
CA ILE A 64 -10.75 -9.10 6.97
C ILE A 64 -10.98 -7.97 7.98
N GLY A 65 -11.58 -6.87 7.51
CA GLY A 65 -12.01 -5.71 8.31
C GLY A 65 -12.30 -4.50 7.41
N CYS A 66 -12.71 -3.37 8.01
CA CYS A 66 -12.83 -2.10 7.26
C CYS A 66 -11.49 -1.69 6.66
N SER A 67 -10.44 -1.66 7.50
CA SER A 67 -9.04 -1.44 7.08
C SER A 67 -8.56 -2.52 6.10
N GLY A 68 -9.13 -3.73 6.18
CA GLY A 68 -8.91 -4.83 5.25
C GLY A 68 -9.15 -4.50 3.79
N ARG A 69 -9.96 -3.47 3.50
CA ARG A 69 -10.25 -3.04 2.13
C ARG A 69 -9.14 -2.19 1.49
N LEU A 70 -8.12 -1.79 2.25
CA LEU A 70 -7.03 -0.93 1.76
C LEU A 70 -6.45 -1.39 0.39
N PRO A 71 -6.16 -2.68 0.13
CA PRO A 71 -5.59 -3.09 -1.14
C PRO A 71 -6.48 -2.82 -2.36
N TYR A 72 -7.81 -2.73 -2.20
CA TYR A 72 -8.70 -2.37 -3.31
C TYR A 72 -8.55 -0.90 -3.73
N TYR A 73 -8.05 -0.05 -2.84
CA TYR A 73 -7.91 1.39 -3.06
C TYR A 73 -6.48 1.80 -3.46
N MET A 74 -5.61 0.80 -3.65
CA MET A 74 -4.22 0.96 -4.08
C MET A 74 -4.06 0.38 -5.49
N ASN A 75 -3.52 1.17 -6.42
CA ASN A 75 -3.25 0.71 -7.79
C ASN A 75 -1.90 -0.05 -7.89
N THR A 76 -1.79 -1.13 -7.13
CA THR A 76 -0.62 -2.03 -7.07
C THR A 76 -1.11 -3.49 -7.04
N TYR A 77 -0.20 -4.46 -6.89
CA TYR A 77 -0.65 -5.80 -6.49
C TYR A 77 -1.26 -5.76 -5.08
N GLY A 78 -2.26 -6.59 -4.83
CA GLY A 78 -2.97 -6.60 -3.57
C GLY A 78 -3.66 -7.93 -3.27
N PHE A 79 -3.60 -8.35 -2.01
CA PHE A 79 -4.30 -9.52 -1.51
C PHE A 79 -5.20 -9.14 -0.34
N HIS A 80 -6.49 -9.43 -0.47
CA HIS A 80 -7.43 -9.39 0.65
C HIS A 80 -7.67 -10.81 1.14
N THR A 81 -7.03 -11.12 2.26
CA THR A 81 -6.86 -12.49 2.77
C THR A 81 -7.88 -12.81 3.87
N ILE A 82 -7.76 -13.99 4.49
CA ILE A 82 -8.63 -14.39 5.59
C ILE A 82 -8.29 -13.66 6.90
N HIS A 83 -9.29 -13.57 7.79
CA HIS A 83 -9.20 -12.82 9.03
C HIS A 83 -7.98 -13.26 9.86
N GLY A 84 -7.13 -12.29 10.25
CA GLY A 84 -5.95 -12.55 11.07
C GLY A 84 -4.84 -13.39 10.41
N ARG A 85 -4.77 -13.48 9.07
CA ARG A 85 -3.72 -14.24 8.36
C ARG A 85 -2.93 -13.43 7.33
N ALA A 86 -3.10 -12.11 7.27
CA ALA A 86 -2.32 -11.25 6.39
C ALA A 86 -0.80 -11.44 6.56
N PRO A 87 -0.24 -11.49 7.79
CA PRO A 87 1.20 -11.72 7.97
C PRO A 87 1.65 -13.11 7.48
N THR A 88 0.84 -14.15 7.67
CA THR A 88 1.15 -15.51 7.21
C THR A 88 1.29 -15.57 5.69
N LEU A 89 0.42 -14.88 4.96
CA LEU A 89 0.52 -14.77 3.51
C LEU A 89 1.67 -13.87 3.07
N ALA A 90 1.95 -12.80 3.82
CA ALA A 90 3.04 -11.88 3.50
C ALA A 90 4.45 -12.48 3.65
N THR A 91 4.60 -13.51 4.48
CA THR A 91 5.86 -14.24 4.66
C THR A 91 6.07 -15.39 3.69
N GLY A 92 5.03 -15.76 2.92
CA GLY A 92 5.02 -16.94 2.07
C GLY A 92 5.66 -16.75 0.70
#